data_AF-A0A286UDA5-F1
#
_entry.id   AF-A0A286UDA5-F1
#
_cell.length_a   1.000
_cell.length_b   1.000
_cell.length_c   1.000
_cell.angle_alpha   90.00
_cell.angle_beta   90.00
_cell.angle_gamma   90.00
#
_symmetry.space_group_name_H-M   'P 1'
#
loop_
_entity.id
_entity.type
_entity.pdbx_description
1 polymer ?
#
loop_
_entity_poly.entity_id
_entity_poly.type
_entity_poly.pdbx_seq_one_letter_code
_entity_poly.pdbx_strand_id
1 'polypeptide(L)'
;MSSSVPITASADPTAPTPQNTPLVNAPISAGLSRPTVPDIQEDPEADEDEEDEEDEDPLAALSVEAKRSLAGLLGVQVKQLELQNQFKREVWELEKKYLERAKPLYQRRFDIISGSSSATTEEIAAGEELAAKEDEDHTPLPSGDATAPIPEFWLTALRNHIGINELITDRDAQALKHLTDVRLTYLDSEAQPGFKLSFHFSPNEFFENDVLEKIYLYKPEIDYSGDFVYDRAQGCQIRWKEDKDLTKEFEVKKQRNKNTNRVRLVRKATPTESFFNFFNPPLPPSEDDEDEDDSLEDALALDYQIGEDLKDRIIPHAVDYFTGKALEYDADSMDDESWDDDDDDDDDDDDDDEDESDDEDVNIKRRGTKKAGNKKVDNEECKQQ
;
A
#
# COMPACT_ATOMS: atom_id res chain seq x y z
N MET A 1 43.47 -38.19 7.07
CA MET A 1 42.81 -39.09 8.04
C MET A 1 41.33 -38.81 7.96
N SER A 2 40.60 -39.75 7.38
CA SER A 2 39.15 -39.70 7.22
C SER A 2 38.46 -39.71 8.59
N SER A 3 37.41 -38.92 8.75
CA SER A 3 36.42 -39.12 9.81
C SER A 3 35.05 -38.74 9.26
N SER A 4 34.40 -39.73 8.64
CA SER A 4 32.98 -39.71 8.33
C SER A 4 32.20 -39.88 9.64
N VAL A 5 31.27 -38.97 9.92
CA VAL A 5 30.24 -39.15 10.95
C VAL A 5 28.91 -39.37 10.22
N PRO A 6 28.18 -40.47 10.47
CA PRO A 6 26.91 -40.73 9.81
C PRO A 6 25.81 -39.91 10.47
N ILE A 7 25.07 -39.13 9.66
CA ILE A 7 23.84 -38.46 10.08
C ILE A 7 22.69 -39.44 9.87
N THR A 8 22.15 -39.97 10.96
CA THR A 8 20.88 -40.71 10.97
C THR A 8 19.73 -39.74 10.82
N ALA A 9 18.86 -40.00 9.84
CA ALA A 9 17.62 -39.27 9.61
C ALA A 9 16.55 -39.71 10.63
N SER A 10 16.09 -38.76 11.44
CA SER A 10 14.73 -38.68 12.02
C SER A 10 14.66 -37.57 13.07
N ALA A 11 14.07 -36.42 12.75
CA ALA A 11 13.27 -35.60 13.66
C ALA A 11 12.84 -34.31 12.94
N ASP A 12 11.54 -34.06 12.99
CA ASP A 12 10.81 -32.81 12.72
C ASP A 12 11.60 -31.51 12.95
N PRO A 13 11.62 -30.54 12.01
CA PRO A 13 12.21 -29.23 12.24
C PRO A 13 11.15 -28.19 12.61
N THR A 14 10.42 -28.37 13.70
CA THR A 14 9.71 -27.26 14.35
C THR A 14 10.60 -26.71 15.46
N ALA A 15 11.10 -25.49 15.29
CA ALA A 15 11.87 -24.80 16.31
C ALA A 15 10.93 -24.40 17.47
N PRO A 16 11.20 -24.79 18.73
CA PRO A 16 10.36 -24.35 19.84
C PRO A 16 10.65 -22.86 20.14
N THR A 17 9.58 -22.05 20.17
CA THR A 17 9.59 -20.66 20.62
C THR A 17 10.06 -20.55 22.07
N PRO A 18 10.83 -19.51 22.45
CA PRO A 18 11.30 -19.35 23.83
C PRO A 18 10.14 -18.88 24.74
N GLN A 19 9.66 -19.80 25.56
CA GLN A 19 8.65 -19.58 26.59
C GLN A 19 9.28 -18.78 27.75
N ASN A 20 9.02 -17.49 27.82
CA ASN A 20 9.53 -16.62 28.88
C ASN A 20 8.43 -16.32 29.91
N THR A 21 8.04 -17.36 30.67
CA THR A 21 7.18 -17.22 31.85
C THR A 21 7.86 -17.91 33.03
N PRO A 22 8.20 -17.20 34.13
CA PRO A 22 8.82 -17.86 35.28
C PRO A 22 7.79 -18.72 36.02
N LEU A 23 7.95 -20.04 35.92
CA LEU A 23 7.30 -21.06 36.75
C LEU A 23 7.86 -21.01 38.17
N VAL A 24 7.36 -20.10 39.02
CA VAL A 24 7.56 -20.18 40.47
C VAL A 24 6.26 -19.83 41.20
N ASN A 25 5.53 -20.86 41.63
CA ASN A 25 4.50 -20.69 42.64
C ASN A 25 5.16 -20.37 43.98
N ALA A 26 4.93 -19.17 44.51
CA ALA A 26 5.34 -18.81 45.86
C ALA A 26 4.53 -19.62 46.91
N PRO A 27 5.15 -20.12 47.99
CA PRO A 27 4.45 -20.88 49.02
C PRO A 27 3.60 -19.96 49.90
N ILE A 28 2.28 -20.10 49.81
CA ILE A 28 1.30 -19.43 50.68
C ILE A 28 1.24 -20.20 52.01
N SER A 29 2.02 -19.78 53.02
CA SER A 29 1.74 -20.11 54.41
C SER A 29 2.60 -19.31 55.39
N ALA A 30 2.13 -18.13 55.79
CA ALA A 30 2.44 -17.52 57.09
C ALA A 30 1.46 -16.37 57.41
N GLY A 31 0.48 -16.66 58.28
CA GLY A 31 -0.21 -15.71 59.18
C GLY A 31 -0.58 -14.31 58.68
N LEU A 32 -1.73 -14.18 58.00
CA LEU A 32 -2.40 -12.89 57.83
C LEU A 32 -3.11 -12.49 59.13
N SER A 33 -2.51 -11.62 59.92
CA SER A 33 -3.24 -10.79 60.88
C SER A 33 -3.94 -9.66 60.14
N ARG A 34 -5.28 -9.59 60.24
CA ARG A 34 -6.12 -8.53 59.68
C ARG A 34 -5.63 -7.15 60.14
N PRO A 35 -5.28 -6.22 59.22
CA PRO A 35 -5.22 -4.81 59.55
C PRO A 35 -6.65 -4.31 59.80
N THR A 36 -6.85 -3.51 60.85
CA THR A 36 -8.14 -2.87 61.12
C THR A 36 -8.15 -1.54 60.38
N VAL A 37 -9.06 -1.36 59.42
CA VAL A 37 -9.26 -0.10 58.70
C VAL A 37 -10.21 0.77 59.54
N PRO A 38 -9.87 2.02 59.90
CA PRO A 38 -10.85 2.97 60.43
C PRO A 38 -11.71 3.54 59.29
N ASP A 39 -13.02 3.72 59.53
CA ASP A 39 -13.95 4.34 58.59
C ASP A 39 -13.46 5.73 58.14
N ILE A 40 -13.29 5.91 56.83
CA ILE A 40 -12.98 7.20 56.21
C ILE A 40 -14.32 7.91 56.00
N GLN A 41 -14.46 9.11 56.58
CA GLN A 41 -15.57 10.01 56.29
C GLN A 41 -15.35 10.62 54.89
N GLU A 42 -16.37 10.54 54.04
CA GLU A 42 -16.45 11.29 52.78
C GLU A 42 -16.45 12.80 53.08
N ASP A 43 -15.46 13.51 52.54
CA ASP A 43 -15.43 14.96 52.44
C ASP A 43 -16.09 15.35 51.10
N PRO A 44 -16.86 16.45 51.01
CA PRO A 44 -17.66 16.74 49.83
C PRO A 44 -16.78 17.21 48.67
N GLU A 45 -17.12 16.73 47.47
CA GLU A 45 -16.49 17.07 46.20
C GLU A 45 -16.34 18.59 46.05
N ALA A 46 -15.10 19.03 45.90
CA ALA A 46 -14.79 20.36 45.41
C ALA A 46 -14.66 20.26 43.88
N ASP A 47 -15.49 21.03 43.18
CA ASP A 47 -15.31 21.35 41.77
C ASP A 47 -13.87 21.87 41.57
N GLU A 48 -13.00 21.05 40.98
CA GLU A 48 -11.67 21.48 40.54
C GLU A 48 -11.73 21.73 39.03
N ASP A 49 -11.50 22.99 38.70
CA ASP A 49 -11.43 23.57 37.37
C ASP A 49 -10.54 22.73 36.44
N GLU A 50 -10.89 22.67 35.14
CA GLU A 50 -9.99 22.21 34.07
C GLU A 50 -8.73 23.10 34.08
N GLU A 51 -7.71 22.71 34.85
CA GLU A 51 -6.38 23.28 34.77
C GLU A 51 -5.74 22.77 33.46
N ASP A 52 -5.42 23.71 32.57
CA ASP A 52 -4.54 23.48 31.43
C ASP A 52 -3.24 22.79 31.93
N GLU A 53 -3.10 21.47 31.72
CA GLU A 53 -1.84 20.75 31.94
C GLU A 53 -0.80 21.32 30.95
N GLU A 54 -0.06 22.35 31.38
CA GLU A 54 1.16 22.75 30.69
C GLU A 54 2.10 21.53 30.70
N ASP A 55 2.24 20.84 29.56
CA ASP A 55 3.18 19.74 29.34
C ASP A 55 4.60 20.14 29.81
N GLU A 56 4.94 19.89 31.08
CA GLU A 56 6.26 20.18 31.61
C GLU A 56 7.27 19.32 30.85
N ASP A 57 8.15 19.97 30.05
CA ASP A 57 9.25 19.28 29.35
C ASP A 57 9.99 18.37 30.34
N PRO A 58 9.88 17.04 30.22
CA PRO A 58 10.45 16.09 31.18
C PRO A 58 11.98 16.25 31.27
N LEU A 59 12.60 16.82 30.23
CA LEU A 59 14.01 17.12 30.18
C LEU A 59 14.36 18.33 31.05
N ALA A 60 13.46 19.30 31.22
CA ALA A 60 13.70 20.50 32.01
C ALA A 60 13.96 20.16 33.49
N ALA A 61 13.20 19.20 34.03
CA ALA A 61 13.29 18.71 35.40
C ALA A 61 14.58 17.92 35.72
N LEU A 62 15.31 17.46 34.69
CA LEU A 62 16.53 16.67 34.88
C LEU A 62 17.72 17.51 35.38
N SER A 63 18.49 16.92 36.30
CA SER A 63 19.77 17.49 36.75
C SER A 63 20.79 17.60 35.60
N VAL A 64 21.77 18.49 35.74
CA VAL A 64 22.86 18.63 34.75
C VAL A 64 23.62 17.32 34.53
N GLU A 65 23.76 16.51 35.58
CA GLU A 65 24.41 15.19 35.50
C GLU A 65 23.53 14.20 34.72
N ALA A 66 22.23 14.17 34.97
CA ALA A 66 21.28 13.35 34.21
C ALA A 66 21.23 13.76 32.73
N LYS A 67 21.21 15.07 32.43
CA LYS A 67 21.31 15.60 31.06
C LYS A 67 22.61 15.18 30.35
N ARG A 68 23.74 15.14 31.07
CA ARG A 68 25.01 14.63 30.52
C ARG A 68 24.95 13.12 30.25
N SER A 69 24.33 12.35 31.13
CA SER A 69 24.11 10.91 30.90
C SER A 69 23.21 10.67 29.69
N LEU A 70 22.13 11.46 29.53
CA LEU A 70 21.25 11.40 28.36
C LEU A 70 22.01 11.73 27.07
N ALA A 71 22.85 12.77 27.07
CA ALA A 71 23.73 13.07 25.94
C ALA A 71 24.69 11.89 25.63
N GLY A 72 25.15 11.19 26.67
CA GLY A 72 25.91 9.94 26.52
C GLY A 72 25.09 8.82 25.86
N LEU A 73 23.82 8.65 26.26
CA LEU A 73 22.90 7.68 25.66
C LEU A 73 22.62 8.00 24.19
N LEU A 74 22.44 9.28 23.82
CA LEU A 74 22.32 9.69 22.42
C LEU A 74 23.57 9.30 21.61
N GLY A 75 24.77 9.42 22.19
CA GLY A 75 26.00 8.93 21.56
C GLY A 75 26.04 7.41 21.37
N VAL A 76 25.38 6.64 22.23
CA VAL A 76 25.19 5.18 22.04
C VAL A 76 24.15 4.92 20.93
N GLN A 77 23.06 5.68 20.90
CA GLN A 77 22.02 5.60 19.87
C GLN A 77 22.60 5.83 18.47
N VAL A 78 23.54 6.78 18.31
CA VAL A 78 24.24 7.00 17.03
C VAL A 78 24.93 5.72 16.55
N LYS A 79 25.61 4.98 17.43
CA LYS A 79 26.27 3.71 17.05
C LYS A 79 25.28 2.61 16.72
N GLN A 80 24.12 2.60 17.38
CA GLN A 80 23.04 1.68 17.04
C GLN A 80 22.49 1.97 15.65
N LEU A 81 22.28 3.24 15.32
CA LEU A 81 21.84 3.67 14.00
C LEU A 81 22.88 3.36 12.91
N GLU A 82 24.18 3.54 13.18
CA GLU A 82 25.26 3.11 12.27
C GLU A 82 25.20 1.60 11.98
N LEU A 83 24.96 0.77 13.00
CA LEU A 83 24.84 -0.67 12.84
C LEU A 83 23.57 -1.08 12.07
N GLN A 84 22.44 -0.44 12.33
CA GLN A 84 21.19 -0.65 11.59
C GLN A 84 21.35 -0.28 10.10
N ASN A 85 22.00 0.86 9.82
CA ASN A 85 22.37 1.27 8.47
C ASN A 85 23.20 0.20 7.75
N GLN A 86 24.21 -0.36 8.43
CA GLN A 86 25.02 -1.42 7.87
C GLN A 86 24.17 -2.67 7.56
N PHE A 87 23.35 -3.11 8.52
CA PHE A 87 22.46 -4.27 8.34
C PHE A 87 21.56 -4.10 7.11
N LYS A 88 20.93 -2.93 6.94
CA LYS A 88 20.02 -2.67 5.82
C LYS A 88 20.72 -2.62 4.47
N ARG A 89 21.94 -2.08 4.42
CA ARG A 89 22.78 -2.17 3.21
C ARG A 89 23.12 -3.61 2.85
N GLU A 90 23.48 -4.44 3.85
CA GLU A 90 23.75 -5.85 3.64
C GLU A 90 22.50 -6.64 3.18
N VAL A 91 21.33 -6.32 3.74
CA VAL A 91 20.04 -6.86 3.27
C VAL A 91 19.79 -6.47 1.81
N TRP A 92 19.99 -5.20 1.44
CA TRP A 92 19.80 -4.75 0.07
C TRP A 92 20.76 -5.43 -0.92
N GLU A 93 22.03 -5.60 -0.56
CA GLU A 93 22.98 -6.38 -1.36
C GLU A 93 22.56 -7.85 -1.50
N LEU A 94 21.98 -8.42 -0.43
CA LEU A 94 21.45 -9.77 -0.43
C LEU A 94 20.24 -9.88 -1.37
N GLU A 95 19.31 -8.94 -1.32
CA GLU A 95 18.16 -8.87 -2.22
C GLU A 95 18.61 -8.79 -3.68
N LYS A 96 19.58 -7.93 -4.01
CA LYS A 96 20.17 -7.87 -5.35
C LYS A 96 20.73 -9.21 -5.79
N LYS A 97 21.51 -9.87 -4.93
CA LYS A 97 22.10 -11.18 -5.20
C LYS A 97 21.04 -12.25 -5.47
N TYR A 98 19.95 -12.27 -4.70
CA TYR A 98 18.89 -13.25 -4.88
C TYR A 98 17.97 -12.92 -6.06
N LEU A 99 17.78 -11.63 -6.39
CA LEU A 99 17.12 -11.22 -7.63
C LEU A 99 17.86 -11.76 -8.86
N GLU A 100 19.19 -11.67 -8.91
CA GLU A 100 19.97 -12.27 -10.02
C GLU A 100 19.78 -13.79 -10.13
N ARG A 101 19.56 -14.48 -9.00
CA ARG A 101 19.26 -15.92 -8.98
C ARG A 101 17.83 -16.24 -9.38
N ALA A 102 16.89 -15.33 -9.10
CA ALA A 102 15.49 -15.45 -9.48
C ALA A 102 15.26 -15.14 -10.97
N LYS A 103 16.07 -14.27 -11.59
CA LYS A 103 15.94 -13.88 -13.02
C LYS A 103 15.82 -15.07 -13.99
N PRO A 104 16.63 -16.15 -13.90
CA PRO A 104 16.44 -17.34 -14.73
C PRO A 104 15.08 -18.02 -14.53
N LEU A 105 14.55 -18.03 -13.30
CA LEU A 105 13.23 -18.59 -13.00
C LEU A 105 12.11 -17.71 -13.57
N TYR A 106 12.24 -16.38 -13.46
CA TYR A 106 11.28 -15.44 -14.06
C TYR A 106 11.32 -15.50 -15.60
N GLN A 107 12.50 -15.67 -16.19
CA GLN A 107 12.62 -15.90 -17.63
C GLN A 107 11.97 -17.23 -18.03
N ARG A 108 12.18 -18.30 -17.25
CA ARG A 108 11.53 -19.60 -17.47
C ARG A 108 10.01 -19.48 -17.39
N ARG A 109 9.48 -18.75 -16.41
CA ARG A 109 8.05 -18.43 -16.28
C ARG A 109 7.53 -17.69 -17.51
N PHE A 110 8.23 -16.66 -17.98
CA PHE A 110 7.87 -15.92 -19.19
C PHE A 110 7.82 -16.83 -20.43
N ASP A 111 8.81 -17.71 -20.60
CA ASP A 111 8.87 -18.62 -21.75
C ASP A 111 7.67 -19.58 -21.78
N ILE A 112 7.21 -20.02 -20.60
CA ILE A 112 6.01 -20.88 -20.44
C ILE A 112 4.74 -20.06 -20.70
N ILE A 113 4.58 -18.89 -20.06
CA ILE A 113 3.38 -18.04 -20.22
C ILE A 113 3.18 -17.65 -21.69
N SER A 114 4.26 -17.27 -22.38
CA SER A 114 4.21 -16.87 -23.79
C SER A 114 4.00 -18.05 -24.76
N GLY A 115 4.09 -19.30 -24.29
CA GLY A 115 4.09 -20.49 -25.14
C GLY A 115 5.35 -20.64 -25.99
N SER A 116 6.42 -19.90 -25.68
CA SER A 116 7.72 -20.00 -26.39
C SER A 116 8.46 -21.29 -26.07
N SER A 117 8.22 -21.87 -24.89
CA SER A 117 8.78 -23.14 -24.45
C SER A 117 7.73 -23.96 -23.73
N SER A 118 7.71 -25.28 -23.96
CA SER A 118 6.85 -26.18 -23.20
C SER A 118 7.36 -26.38 -21.79
N ALA A 119 6.44 -26.52 -20.83
CA ALA A 119 6.79 -27.00 -19.50
C ALA A 119 7.38 -28.42 -19.59
N THR A 120 8.42 -28.69 -18.83
CA THR A 120 9.05 -30.01 -18.77
C THR A 120 8.22 -30.98 -17.92
N THR A 121 8.43 -32.28 -18.11
CA THR A 121 7.78 -33.31 -17.29
C THR A 121 8.11 -33.18 -15.81
N GLU A 122 9.31 -32.71 -15.48
CA GLU A 122 9.75 -32.48 -14.10
C GLU A 122 9.01 -31.29 -13.46
N GLU A 123 8.89 -30.16 -14.20
CA GLU A 123 8.13 -28.98 -13.75
C GLU A 123 6.65 -29.31 -13.54
N ILE A 124 6.04 -30.06 -14.46
CA ILE A 124 4.64 -30.50 -14.32
C ILE A 124 4.47 -31.42 -13.12
N ALA A 125 5.34 -32.41 -12.94
CA ALA A 125 5.27 -33.33 -11.80
C ALA A 125 5.42 -32.60 -10.45
N ALA A 126 6.32 -31.61 -10.36
CA ALA A 126 6.48 -30.78 -9.17
C ALA A 126 5.24 -29.91 -8.90
N GLY A 127 4.63 -29.34 -9.95
CA GLY A 127 3.39 -28.57 -9.83
C GLY A 127 2.20 -29.41 -9.38
N GLU A 128 2.05 -30.62 -9.92
CA GLU A 128 1.02 -31.59 -9.51
C GLU A 128 1.21 -32.05 -8.06
N GLU A 129 2.45 -32.26 -7.61
CA GLU A 129 2.75 -32.60 -6.22
C GLU A 129 2.39 -31.44 -5.26
N LEU A 130 2.66 -30.19 -5.66
CA LEU A 130 2.27 -29.02 -4.87
C LEU A 130 0.74 -28.90 -4.81
N ALA A 131 0.06 -29.00 -5.96
CA ALA A 131 -1.40 -28.92 -6.03
C ALA A 131 -2.08 -29.99 -5.16
N ALA A 132 -1.59 -31.22 -5.17
CA ALA A 132 -2.12 -32.31 -4.34
C ALA A 132 -1.85 -32.14 -2.83
N LYS A 133 -0.88 -31.30 -2.43
CA LYS A 133 -0.65 -30.96 -1.02
C LYS A 133 -1.56 -29.85 -0.53
N GLU A 134 -1.93 -28.94 -1.42
CA GLU A 134 -2.76 -27.78 -1.11
C GLU A 134 -4.25 -28.10 -1.21
N ASP A 135 -4.64 -29.00 -2.12
CA ASP A 135 -6.03 -29.40 -2.37
C ASP A 135 -6.16 -30.94 -2.35
N GLU A 136 -6.85 -31.47 -1.33
CA GLU A 136 -7.07 -32.91 -1.15
C GLU A 136 -7.94 -33.51 -2.28
N ASP A 137 -8.78 -32.69 -2.92
CA ASP A 137 -9.64 -33.08 -4.04
C ASP A 137 -8.97 -32.85 -5.42
N HIS A 138 -7.69 -32.46 -5.46
CA HIS A 138 -6.96 -32.18 -6.70
C HIS A 138 -6.96 -33.39 -7.64
N THR A 139 -7.49 -33.20 -8.85
CA THR A 139 -7.49 -34.23 -9.89
C THR A 139 -6.28 -34.07 -10.81
N PRO A 140 -5.40 -35.09 -10.93
CA PRO A 140 -4.21 -34.98 -11.76
C PRO A 140 -4.52 -34.70 -13.23
N LEU A 141 -3.74 -33.82 -13.86
CA LEU A 141 -3.93 -33.51 -15.28
C LEU A 141 -3.57 -34.71 -16.17
N PRO A 142 -4.26 -34.89 -17.32
CA PRO A 142 -3.89 -35.90 -18.29
C PRO A 142 -2.53 -35.57 -18.92
N SER A 143 -1.73 -36.61 -19.20
CA SER A 143 -0.43 -36.42 -19.86
C SER A 143 -0.61 -35.81 -21.27
N GLY A 144 0.15 -34.76 -21.57
CA GLY A 144 0.12 -34.09 -22.88
C GLY A 144 1.17 -32.97 -22.99
N ASP A 145 1.28 -32.39 -24.18
CA ASP A 145 2.21 -31.29 -24.46
C ASP A 145 1.67 -29.96 -23.93
N ALA A 146 2.37 -29.36 -22.96
CA ALA A 146 2.04 -28.04 -22.40
C ALA A 146 2.67 -26.90 -23.22
N THR A 147 2.20 -26.68 -24.45
CA THR A 147 2.74 -25.66 -25.39
C THR A 147 1.84 -24.45 -25.61
N ALA A 148 0.61 -24.47 -25.09
CA ALA A 148 -0.32 -23.36 -25.26
C ALA A 148 0.11 -22.16 -24.40
N PRO A 149 0.05 -20.92 -24.93
CA PRO A 149 0.27 -19.73 -24.13
C PRO A 149 -0.85 -19.58 -23.08
N ILE A 150 -0.53 -18.94 -21.96
CA ILE A 150 -1.49 -18.62 -20.90
C ILE A 150 -2.05 -17.20 -21.17
N PRO A 151 -3.30 -17.07 -21.65
CA PRO A 151 -3.84 -15.78 -22.02
C PRO A 151 -4.07 -14.89 -20.79
N GLU A 152 -3.88 -13.60 -20.96
CA GLU A 152 -4.23 -12.57 -19.95
C GLU A 152 -3.57 -12.79 -18.58
N PHE A 153 -2.48 -13.55 -18.50
CA PHE A 153 -1.83 -13.94 -17.23
C PHE A 153 -1.62 -12.76 -16.28
N TRP A 154 -0.92 -11.72 -16.74
CA TRP A 154 -0.64 -10.56 -15.89
C TRP A 154 -1.87 -9.71 -15.60
N LEU A 155 -2.81 -9.59 -16.54
CA LEU A 155 -4.06 -8.87 -16.29
C LEU A 155 -4.86 -9.57 -15.18
N THR A 156 -5.00 -10.89 -15.24
CA THR A 156 -5.69 -11.67 -14.22
C THR A 156 -4.96 -11.58 -12.88
N ALA A 157 -3.63 -11.74 -12.86
CA ALA A 157 -2.85 -11.61 -11.63
C ALA A 157 -2.99 -10.21 -10.98
N LEU A 158 -2.94 -9.13 -11.77
CA LEU A 158 -3.11 -7.77 -11.26
C LEU A 158 -4.55 -7.49 -10.78
N ARG A 159 -5.57 -8.09 -11.40
CA ARG A 159 -6.98 -7.98 -10.97
C ARG A 159 -7.30 -8.75 -9.70
N ASN A 160 -6.55 -9.80 -9.41
CA ASN A 160 -6.72 -10.56 -8.17
C ASN A 160 -6.00 -9.90 -6.98
N HIS A 161 -5.21 -8.85 -7.19
CA HIS A 161 -4.66 -8.06 -6.10
C HIS A 161 -5.64 -6.96 -5.68
N ILE A 162 -5.95 -6.86 -4.39
CA ILE A 162 -7.00 -5.97 -3.85
C ILE A 162 -6.73 -4.50 -4.26
N GLY A 163 -5.59 -3.92 -3.90
CA GLY A 163 -5.28 -2.52 -4.20
C GLY A 163 -5.12 -2.20 -5.70
N ILE A 164 -4.37 -3.00 -6.45
CA ILE A 164 -4.17 -2.80 -7.90
C ILE A 164 -5.48 -2.93 -8.69
N ASN A 165 -6.39 -3.82 -8.30
CA ASN A 165 -7.65 -4.02 -9.00
C ASN A 165 -8.52 -2.75 -9.02
N GLU A 166 -8.53 -1.98 -7.94
CA GLU A 166 -9.26 -0.71 -7.84
C GLU A 166 -8.77 0.33 -8.85
N LEU A 167 -7.48 0.27 -9.22
CA LEU A 167 -6.89 1.17 -10.21
C LEU A 167 -7.20 0.76 -11.66
N ILE A 168 -7.63 -0.48 -11.91
CA ILE A 168 -7.82 -1.03 -13.25
C ILE A 168 -9.26 -0.79 -13.73
N THR A 169 -9.43 0.10 -14.70
CA THR A 169 -10.72 0.26 -15.38
C THR A 169 -10.90 -0.78 -16.51
N ASP A 170 -12.15 -0.98 -16.96
CA ASP A 170 -12.45 -1.84 -18.11
C ASP A 170 -11.76 -1.41 -19.42
N ARG A 171 -11.45 -0.11 -19.54
CA ARG A 171 -10.70 0.43 -20.68
C ARG A 171 -9.22 0.03 -20.58
N ASP A 172 -8.65 0.10 -19.38
CA ASP A 172 -7.26 -0.28 -19.12
C ASP A 172 -7.04 -1.78 -19.31
N ALA A 173 -8.03 -2.60 -18.92
CA ALA A 173 -7.99 -4.03 -19.12
C ALA A 173 -7.73 -4.42 -20.59
N GLN A 174 -8.25 -3.66 -21.55
CA GLN A 174 -8.01 -3.92 -22.98
C GLN A 174 -6.54 -3.73 -23.37
N ALA A 175 -5.86 -2.74 -22.78
CA ALA A 175 -4.43 -2.53 -22.98
C ALA A 175 -3.59 -3.54 -22.19
N LEU A 176 -4.00 -3.86 -20.95
CA LEU A 176 -3.33 -4.81 -20.07
C LEU A 176 -3.38 -6.27 -20.57
N LYS A 177 -4.33 -6.63 -21.44
CA LYS A 177 -4.28 -7.91 -22.20
C LYS A 177 -2.98 -8.10 -22.99
N HIS A 178 -2.33 -7.00 -23.35
CA HIS A 178 -1.06 -7.02 -24.07
C HIS A 178 0.17 -7.06 -23.16
N LEU A 179 0.01 -7.02 -21.83
CA LEU A 179 1.09 -7.12 -20.86
C LEU A 179 1.63 -8.56 -20.83
N THR A 180 2.89 -8.70 -21.24
CA THR A 180 3.58 -9.99 -21.39
C THR A 180 4.50 -10.33 -20.24
N ASP A 181 5.11 -9.33 -19.59
CA ASP A 181 6.04 -9.54 -18.48
C ASP A 181 6.10 -8.31 -17.57
N VAL A 182 6.37 -8.54 -16.28
CA VAL A 182 6.68 -7.49 -15.30
C VAL A 182 7.98 -7.87 -14.61
N ARG A 183 8.98 -6.98 -14.70
CA ARG A 183 10.34 -7.23 -14.21
C ARG A 183 10.76 -6.21 -13.16
N LEU A 184 11.47 -6.69 -12.16
CA LEU A 184 12.15 -5.89 -11.15
C LEU A 184 13.64 -5.74 -11.48
N THR A 185 14.19 -4.56 -11.28
CA THR A 185 15.65 -4.31 -11.31
C THR A 185 16.01 -3.29 -10.25
N TYR A 186 16.96 -3.60 -9.39
CA TYR A 186 17.51 -2.62 -8.45
C TYR A 186 18.46 -1.65 -9.17
N LEU A 187 18.50 -0.40 -8.70
CA LEU A 187 19.43 0.60 -9.20
C LEU A 187 20.79 0.41 -8.51
N ASP A 188 21.87 0.45 -9.30
CA ASP A 188 23.24 0.26 -8.82
C ASP A 188 23.97 1.58 -8.48
N SER A 189 23.21 2.66 -8.28
CA SER A 189 23.79 3.95 -7.86
C SER A 189 23.88 4.00 -6.34
N GLU A 190 25.10 4.00 -5.80
CA GLU A 190 25.32 4.25 -4.36
C GLU A 190 24.81 5.63 -3.92
N ALA A 191 24.74 6.60 -4.84
CA ALA A 191 24.27 7.95 -4.56
C ALA A 191 22.74 8.08 -4.55
N GLN A 192 22.03 7.14 -5.18
CA GLN A 192 20.57 7.14 -5.21
C GLN A 192 20.07 5.70 -5.33
N PRO A 193 19.95 4.97 -4.20
CA PRO A 193 19.40 3.62 -4.19
C PRO A 193 17.94 3.65 -4.62
N GLY A 194 17.42 2.52 -5.06
CA GLY A 194 16.07 2.43 -5.58
C GLY A 194 15.84 1.16 -6.39
N PHE A 195 14.65 1.05 -6.94
CA PHE A 195 14.28 -0.03 -7.83
C PHE A 195 13.45 0.46 -9.01
N LYS A 196 13.44 -0.33 -10.07
CA LYS A 196 12.68 -0.10 -11.29
C LYS A 196 11.79 -1.30 -11.57
N LEU A 197 10.53 -0.99 -11.85
CA LEU A 197 9.55 -1.90 -12.42
C LEU A 197 9.47 -1.67 -13.93
N SER A 198 9.56 -2.73 -14.72
CA SER A 198 9.50 -2.70 -16.17
C SER A 198 8.37 -3.59 -16.67
N PHE A 199 7.37 -2.97 -17.29
CA PHE A 199 6.17 -3.61 -17.82
C PHE A 199 6.33 -3.80 -19.33
N HIS A 200 6.45 -5.04 -19.78
CA HIS A 200 6.69 -5.39 -21.18
C HIS A 200 5.37 -5.65 -21.90
N PHE A 201 5.09 -4.87 -22.94
CA PHE A 201 3.87 -5.01 -23.75
C PHE A 201 4.19 -5.58 -25.13
N SER A 202 3.30 -6.45 -25.60
CA SER A 202 3.24 -6.80 -27.02
C SER A 202 2.71 -5.60 -27.84
N PRO A 203 2.99 -5.54 -29.15
CA PRO A 203 2.42 -4.52 -30.02
C PRO A 203 0.89 -4.46 -29.89
N ASN A 204 0.38 -3.30 -29.50
CA ASN A 204 -1.03 -3.10 -29.16
C ASN A 204 -1.61 -1.86 -29.86
N GLU A 205 -2.92 -1.63 -29.76
CA GLU A 205 -3.59 -0.51 -30.43
C GLU A 205 -3.56 0.81 -29.63
N PHE A 206 -3.05 0.81 -28.40
CA PHE A 206 -3.18 1.93 -27.46
C PHE A 206 -1.97 2.86 -27.48
N PHE A 207 -0.76 2.32 -27.45
CA PHE A 207 0.48 3.09 -27.39
C PHE A 207 1.61 2.42 -28.18
N GLU A 208 2.70 3.17 -28.39
CA GLU A 208 3.89 2.73 -29.14
C GLU A 208 5.04 2.24 -28.24
N ASN A 209 4.87 2.27 -26.92
CA ASN A 209 5.88 1.78 -25.99
C ASN A 209 5.86 0.24 -25.94
N ASP A 210 7.03 -0.37 -26.15
CA ASP A 210 7.21 -1.81 -25.89
C ASP A 210 7.41 -2.09 -24.38
N VAL A 211 7.95 -1.10 -23.66
CA VAL A 211 8.19 -1.16 -22.22
C VAL A 211 7.73 0.14 -21.56
N LEU A 212 6.93 0.01 -20.51
CA LEU A 212 6.62 1.10 -19.59
C LEU A 212 7.43 0.88 -18.31
N GLU A 213 8.06 1.93 -17.81
CA GLU A 213 8.95 1.87 -16.66
C GLU A 213 8.42 2.77 -15.54
N LYS A 214 8.55 2.28 -14.30
CA LYS A 214 8.31 3.03 -13.08
C LYS A 214 9.54 2.86 -12.18
N ILE A 215 10.08 3.95 -11.69
CA ILE A 215 11.30 3.98 -10.88
C ILE A 215 10.95 4.58 -9.53
N TYR A 216 11.33 3.90 -8.46
CA TYR A 216 11.26 4.42 -7.10
C TYR A 216 12.68 4.67 -6.61
N LEU A 217 12.90 5.90 -6.14
CA LEU A 217 14.19 6.35 -5.64
C LEU A 217 14.07 6.49 -4.12
N TYR A 218 15.06 5.96 -3.41
CA TYR A 218 15.17 6.09 -1.97
C TYR A 218 16.06 7.27 -1.59
N LYS A 219 15.79 7.87 -0.44
CA LYS A 219 16.70 8.81 0.21
C LYS A 219 17.96 8.06 0.66
N PRO A 220 19.13 8.72 0.72
CA PRO A 220 20.36 8.11 1.23
C PRO A 220 20.29 7.78 2.74
N GLU A 221 19.39 8.45 3.46
CA GLU A 221 19.18 8.32 4.89
C GLU A 221 18.07 7.28 5.15
N ILE A 222 18.32 6.38 6.11
CA ILE A 222 17.27 5.52 6.67
C ILE A 222 16.45 6.32 7.68
N ASP A 223 15.17 6.00 7.82
CA ASP A 223 14.32 6.60 8.85
C ASP A 223 14.65 6.06 10.25
N TYR A 224 13.86 6.50 11.23
CA TYR A 224 13.91 6.04 12.61
C TYR A 224 13.58 4.55 12.77
N SER A 225 12.70 3.99 11.92
CA SER A 225 12.41 2.54 11.82
C SER A 225 13.62 1.75 11.32
N GLY A 226 14.53 2.43 10.63
CA GLY A 226 15.70 1.87 9.99
C GLY A 226 15.41 1.33 8.60
N ASP A 227 14.36 1.79 7.94
CA ASP A 227 13.98 1.43 6.57
C ASP A 227 14.37 2.51 5.56
N PHE A 228 14.41 2.12 4.28
CA PHE A 228 14.67 3.08 3.20
C PHE A 228 13.45 3.98 3.02
N VAL A 229 13.68 5.29 3.08
CA VAL A 229 12.62 6.28 2.86
C VAL A 229 12.50 6.57 1.37
N TYR A 230 11.29 6.63 0.84
CA TYR A 230 11.07 7.08 -0.54
C TYR A 230 11.42 8.58 -0.69
N ASP A 231 12.22 8.89 -1.71
CA ASP A 231 12.56 10.26 -2.15
C ASP A 231 11.50 10.75 -3.14
N ARG A 232 11.33 10.00 -4.24
CA ARG A 232 10.31 10.26 -5.26
C ARG A 232 10.07 9.04 -6.14
N ALA A 233 8.93 9.04 -6.80
CA ALA A 233 8.65 8.16 -7.93
C ALA A 233 8.90 8.88 -9.27
N GLN A 234 9.40 8.13 -10.25
CA GLN A 234 9.55 8.59 -11.64
C GLN A 234 8.84 7.59 -12.54
N GLY A 235 7.80 8.05 -13.22
CA GLY A 235 7.13 7.27 -14.23
C GLY A 235 7.80 7.39 -15.60
N CYS A 236 7.07 7.01 -16.65
CA CYS A 236 7.54 7.13 -18.03
C CYS A 236 6.47 7.72 -18.93
N GLN A 237 6.91 8.44 -19.96
CA GLN A 237 5.98 9.03 -20.92
C GLN A 237 5.38 7.94 -21.83
N ILE A 238 4.07 7.75 -21.72
CA ILE A 238 3.30 6.88 -22.61
C ILE A 238 3.05 7.59 -23.94
N ARG A 239 3.48 6.98 -25.04
CA ARG A 239 3.26 7.47 -26.41
C ARG A 239 1.94 6.91 -26.93
N TRP A 240 0.84 7.50 -26.47
CA TRP A 240 -0.51 7.14 -26.88
C TRP A 240 -0.71 7.33 -28.39
N LYS A 241 -1.37 6.35 -29.01
CA LYS A 241 -1.86 6.43 -30.39
C LYS A 241 -3.06 7.37 -30.46
N GLU A 242 -3.39 7.79 -31.68
CA GLU A 242 -4.49 8.73 -31.91
C GLU A 242 -5.79 8.23 -31.28
N ASP A 243 -6.38 9.05 -30.40
CA ASP A 243 -7.65 8.78 -29.71
C ASP A 243 -7.65 7.58 -28.74
N LYS A 244 -6.47 7.15 -28.31
CA LYS A 244 -6.30 5.99 -27.42
C LYS A 244 -5.69 6.31 -26.06
N ASP A 245 -5.57 7.59 -25.72
CA ASP A 245 -5.15 8.03 -24.39
C ASP A 245 -6.20 7.64 -23.35
N LEU A 246 -5.89 6.63 -22.53
CA LEU A 246 -6.80 6.09 -21.52
C LEU A 246 -6.87 6.97 -20.26
N THR A 247 -5.87 7.83 -20.04
CA THR A 247 -5.78 8.75 -18.89
C THR A 247 -6.67 9.97 -19.04
N LYS A 248 -7.31 10.15 -20.20
CA LYS A 248 -8.14 11.31 -20.52
C LYS A 248 -9.41 10.91 -21.24
N GLU A 249 -10.51 11.55 -20.87
CA GLU A 249 -11.73 11.53 -21.64
C GLU A 249 -11.82 12.79 -22.53
N PHE A 250 -12.23 12.61 -23.79
CA PHE A 250 -12.28 13.69 -24.75
C PHE A 250 -13.72 14.10 -25.09
N GLU A 251 -14.15 15.24 -24.58
CA GLU A 251 -15.44 15.84 -24.93
C GLU A 251 -15.33 16.71 -26.18
N VAL A 252 -16.06 16.37 -27.25
CA VAL A 252 -16.12 17.20 -28.46
C VAL A 252 -17.28 18.19 -28.36
N LYS A 253 -16.97 19.46 -28.03
CA LYS A 253 -17.95 20.54 -27.95
C LYS A 253 -17.98 21.35 -29.24
N LYS A 254 -19.18 21.56 -29.80
CA LYS A 254 -19.40 22.46 -30.94
C LYS A 254 -19.38 23.90 -30.45
N GLN A 255 -18.29 24.61 -30.73
CA GLN A 255 -18.17 26.02 -30.41
C GLN A 255 -18.55 26.86 -31.63
N ARG A 256 -19.62 27.65 -31.52
CA ARG A 256 -20.01 28.62 -32.55
C ARG A 256 -19.43 29.98 -32.21
N ASN A 257 -18.62 30.53 -33.11
CA ASN A 257 -18.11 31.90 -32.95
C ASN A 257 -19.28 32.88 -33.09
N LYS A 258 -19.54 33.67 -32.03
CA LYS A 258 -20.67 34.61 -31.94
C LYS A 258 -20.65 35.68 -33.05
N ASN A 259 -19.46 36.04 -33.56
CA ASN A 259 -19.31 37.12 -34.54
C ASN A 259 -19.27 36.60 -35.99
N THR A 260 -18.66 35.44 -36.23
CA THR A 260 -18.47 34.90 -37.59
C THR A 260 -19.45 33.78 -37.95
N ASN A 261 -20.29 33.34 -37.01
CA ASN A 261 -21.23 32.21 -37.14
C ASN A 261 -20.59 30.89 -37.59
N ARG A 262 -19.26 30.80 -37.67
CA ARG A 262 -18.55 29.55 -37.97
C ARG A 262 -18.57 28.64 -36.76
N VAL A 263 -18.90 27.37 -36.99
CA VAL A 263 -18.85 26.31 -35.99
C VAL A 263 -17.50 25.63 -36.08
N ARG A 264 -16.76 25.59 -34.97
CA ARG A 264 -15.56 24.77 -34.79
C ARG A 264 -15.88 23.66 -33.79
N LEU A 265 -15.35 22.47 -34.04
CA LEU A 265 -15.35 21.38 -33.07
C LEU A 265 -14.13 21.59 -32.17
N VAL A 266 -14.34 21.79 -30.88
CA VAL A 266 -13.27 21.90 -29.89
C VAL A 266 -13.29 20.63 -29.07
N ARG A 267 -12.18 19.90 -29.10
CA ARG A 267 -11.97 18.70 -28.29
C ARG A 267 -11.35 19.13 -26.96
N LYS A 268 -12.07 18.94 -25.87
CA LYS A 268 -11.60 19.20 -24.50
C LYS A 268 -11.22 17.87 -23.87
N ALA A 269 -9.97 17.74 -23.41
CA ALA A 269 -9.55 16.60 -22.62
C ALA A 269 -9.81 16.87 -21.13
N THR A 270 -10.38 15.90 -20.44
CA THR A 270 -10.57 15.90 -18.98
C THR A 270 -9.78 14.71 -18.43
N PRO A 271 -8.91 14.89 -17.42
CA PRO A 271 -8.27 13.76 -16.74
C PRO A 271 -9.30 12.76 -16.23
N THR A 272 -8.98 11.48 -16.28
CA THR A 272 -9.87 10.40 -15.87
C THR A 272 -9.07 9.33 -15.15
N GLU A 273 -9.72 8.62 -14.24
CA GLU A 273 -9.14 7.44 -13.58
C GLU A 273 -8.76 6.39 -14.62
N SER A 274 -7.53 5.91 -14.47
CA SER A 274 -6.90 4.91 -15.32
C SER A 274 -5.69 4.36 -14.57
N PHE A 275 -5.48 3.04 -14.67
CA PHE A 275 -4.28 2.38 -14.16
C PHE A 275 -3.00 3.04 -14.69
N PHE A 276 -3.03 3.55 -15.93
CA PHE A 276 -1.86 4.16 -16.56
C PHE A 276 -1.45 5.50 -15.96
N ASN A 277 -2.25 6.10 -15.07
CA ASN A 277 -1.83 7.23 -14.24
C ASN A 277 -0.68 6.84 -13.29
N PHE A 278 -0.51 5.55 -12.98
CA PHE A 278 0.64 5.01 -12.25
C PHE A 278 1.99 5.38 -12.88
N PHE A 279 2.04 5.58 -14.20
CA PHE A 279 3.25 6.01 -14.92
C PHE A 279 3.42 7.53 -14.98
N ASN A 280 2.57 8.29 -14.30
CA ASN A 280 2.68 9.72 -14.10
C ASN A 280 2.45 10.02 -12.61
N PRO A 281 3.41 9.62 -11.74
CA PRO A 281 3.24 9.70 -10.29
C PRO A 281 3.06 11.15 -9.83
N PRO A 282 2.38 11.37 -8.69
CA PRO A 282 2.36 12.68 -8.05
C PRO A 282 3.78 13.14 -7.72
N LEU A 283 4.01 14.45 -7.74
CA LEU A 283 5.28 15.02 -7.32
C LEU A 283 5.20 15.30 -5.82
N PRO A 284 6.25 14.98 -5.03
CA PRO A 284 6.28 15.38 -3.64
C PRO A 284 6.18 16.92 -3.54
N PRO A 285 5.46 17.44 -2.52
CA PRO A 285 5.37 18.89 -2.30
C PRO A 285 6.77 19.48 -2.16
N SER A 286 6.96 20.70 -2.67
CA SER A 286 8.23 21.40 -2.43
C SER A 286 8.24 21.98 -1.02
N GLU A 287 9.43 22.16 -0.43
CA GLU A 287 9.56 22.75 0.93
C GLU A 287 8.93 24.16 1.05
N ASP A 288 8.62 24.80 -0.08
CA ASP A 288 7.99 26.13 -0.16
C ASP A 288 6.45 26.07 -0.33
N ASP A 289 5.86 24.88 -0.49
CA ASP A 289 4.41 24.71 -0.61
C ASP A 289 3.81 24.55 0.80
N GLU A 290 3.33 25.66 1.39
CA GLU A 290 2.75 25.70 2.76
C GLU A 290 1.36 25.03 2.88
N ASP A 291 0.79 24.53 1.78
CA ASP A 291 -0.50 23.84 1.76
C ASP A 291 -0.26 22.32 1.70
N GLU A 292 -0.27 21.65 2.86
CA GLU A 292 -0.40 20.19 2.95
C GLU A 292 -1.77 19.81 2.34
N ASP A 293 -1.74 19.29 1.11
CA ASP A 293 -2.92 18.71 0.48
C ASP A 293 -2.96 17.23 0.89
N ASP A 294 -3.74 16.90 1.92
CA ASP A 294 -3.94 15.51 2.41
C ASP A 294 -4.18 14.54 1.24
N SER A 295 -4.88 14.99 0.19
CA SER A 295 -5.15 14.19 -1.01
C SER A 295 -3.90 13.85 -1.82
N LEU A 296 -2.87 14.70 -1.80
CA LEU A 296 -1.58 14.46 -2.46
C LEU A 296 -0.74 13.44 -1.68
N GLU A 297 -0.75 13.54 -0.35
CA GLU A 297 -0.05 12.59 0.52
C GLU A 297 -0.64 11.19 0.40
N ASP A 298 -1.97 11.07 0.44
CA ASP A 298 -2.68 9.81 0.22
C ASP A 298 -2.35 9.20 -1.15
N ALA A 299 -2.30 10.04 -2.20
CA ALA A 299 -1.96 9.58 -3.53
C ALA A 299 -0.50 9.10 -3.66
N LEU A 300 0.44 9.72 -2.95
CA LEU A 300 1.84 9.28 -2.89
C LEU A 300 1.99 7.99 -2.09
N ALA A 301 1.33 7.89 -0.93
CA ALA A 301 1.33 6.70 -0.09
C ALA A 301 0.78 5.48 -0.86
N LEU A 302 -0.35 5.65 -1.55
CA LEU A 302 -0.92 4.60 -2.41
C LEU A 302 0.03 4.23 -3.55
N ASP A 303 0.67 5.20 -4.21
CA ASP A 303 1.63 4.92 -5.30
C ASP A 303 2.85 4.11 -4.84
N TYR A 304 3.35 4.37 -3.63
CA TYR A 304 4.44 3.62 -3.01
C TYR A 304 4.01 2.22 -2.60
N GLN A 305 2.86 2.09 -1.94
CA GLN A 305 2.32 0.79 -1.54
C GLN A 305 2.15 -0.14 -2.75
N ILE A 306 1.56 0.37 -3.84
CA ILE A 306 1.39 -0.40 -5.08
C ILE A 306 2.75 -0.79 -5.70
N GLY A 307 3.75 0.08 -5.57
CA GLY A 307 5.12 -0.21 -5.99
C GLY A 307 5.74 -1.37 -5.21
N GLU A 308 5.52 -1.40 -3.90
CA GLU A 308 5.97 -2.47 -3.00
C GLU A 308 5.23 -3.78 -3.24
N ASP A 309 3.91 -3.73 -3.37
CA ASP A 309 3.10 -4.92 -3.67
C ASP A 309 3.53 -5.56 -4.99
N LEU A 310 3.83 -4.75 -6.01
CA LEU A 310 4.38 -5.26 -7.27
C LEU A 310 5.76 -5.92 -7.07
N LYS A 311 6.64 -5.29 -6.30
CA LYS A 311 8.01 -5.72 -6.06
C LYS A 311 8.08 -7.00 -5.23
N ASP A 312 7.36 -7.05 -4.11
CA ASP A 312 7.54 -8.02 -3.04
C ASP A 312 6.44 -9.10 -3.03
N ARG A 313 5.25 -8.83 -3.59
CA ARG A 313 4.14 -9.80 -3.66
C ARG A 313 3.91 -10.32 -5.09
N ILE A 314 3.52 -9.44 -6.02
CA ILE A 314 3.05 -9.84 -7.36
C ILE A 314 4.16 -10.47 -8.20
N ILE A 315 5.33 -9.83 -8.31
CA ILE A 315 6.41 -10.36 -9.16
C ILE A 315 6.90 -11.73 -8.65
N PRO A 316 7.15 -11.94 -7.34
CA PRO A 316 7.55 -13.25 -6.83
C PRO A 316 6.43 -14.30 -6.91
N HIS A 317 5.19 -13.93 -6.59
CA HIS A 317 4.05 -14.85 -6.43
C HIS A 317 3.00 -14.75 -7.56
N ALA A 318 3.42 -14.38 -8.77
CA ALA A 318 2.49 -14.08 -9.87
C ALA A 318 1.54 -15.24 -10.22
N VAL A 319 1.95 -16.49 -10.01
CA VAL A 319 1.11 -17.68 -10.27
C VAL A 319 0.00 -17.80 -9.21
N ASP A 320 0.30 -17.48 -7.95
CA ASP A 320 -0.67 -17.53 -6.85
C ASP A 320 -1.71 -16.42 -7.03
N TYR A 321 -1.27 -15.22 -7.45
CA TYR A 321 -2.19 -14.16 -7.85
C TYR A 321 -3.00 -14.53 -9.09
N PHE A 322 -2.40 -15.16 -10.12
CA PHE A 322 -3.16 -15.61 -11.29
C PHE A 322 -4.24 -16.65 -10.95
N THR A 323 -3.92 -17.60 -10.08
CA THR A 323 -4.84 -18.67 -9.66
C THR A 323 -5.86 -18.21 -8.61
N GLY A 324 -5.62 -17.04 -7.99
CA GLY A 324 -6.46 -16.50 -6.91
C GLY A 324 -6.10 -17.02 -5.52
N LYS A 325 -5.16 -17.96 -5.41
CA LYS A 325 -4.69 -18.51 -4.12
C LYS A 325 -4.06 -17.45 -3.22
N ALA A 326 -3.44 -16.42 -3.81
CA ALA A 326 -2.87 -15.31 -3.04
C ALA A 326 -3.92 -14.56 -2.19
N LEU A 327 -5.20 -14.56 -2.61
CA LEU A 327 -6.28 -13.90 -1.87
C LEU A 327 -6.54 -14.53 -0.51
N GLU A 328 -6.29 -15.82 -0.33
CA GLU A 328 -6.45 -16.50 0.96
C GLU A 328 -5.47 -15.95 1.99
N TYR A 329 -4.22 -15.70 1.58
CA TYR A 329 -3.19 -15.13 2.44
C TYR A 329 -3.41 -13.63 2.73
N ASP A 330 -3.91 -12.87 1.75
CA ASP A 330 -4.23 -11.46 1.95
C ASP A 330 -5.48 -11.29 2.85
N ALA A 331 -6.48 -12.18 2.75
CA ALA A 331 -7.70 -12.15 3.57
C ALA A 331 -7.45 -12.50 5.04
N ASP A 332 -6.64 -13.52 5.32
CA ASP A 332 -6.26 -13.89 6.70
C ASP A 332 -5.44 -12.79 7.40
N SER A 333 -4.84 -11.85 6.64
CA SER A 333 -4.14 -10.69 7.21
C SER A 333 -5.07 -9.55 7.62
N MET A 334 -6.32 -9.52 7.14
CA MET A 334 -7.31 -8.50 7.50
C MET A 334 -8.22 -8.91 8.67
N ASP A 335 -8.29 -10.20 9.02
CA ASP A 335 -9.15 -10.70 10.11
C ASP A 335 -8.56 -10.47 11.52
N ASP A 336 -7.28 -10.05 11.63
CA ASP A 336 -6.64 -9.72 12.92
C ASP A 336 -6.84 -8.25 13.36
N GLU A 337 -7.51 -7.42 12.53
CA GLU A 337 -7.89 -6.04 12.88
C GLU A 337 -9.36 -5.89 13.30
N SER A 338 -10.14 -6.98 13.32
CA SER A 338 -11.49 -6.98 13.91
C SER A 338 -11.45 -7.44 15.36
N TRP A 339 -10.74 -6.68 16.21
CA TRP A 339 -11.00 -6.78 17.66
C TRP A 339 -12.35 -6.13 17.91
N ASP A 340 -13.32 -6.99 18.26
CA ASP A 340 -14.65 -6.69 18.79
C ASP A 340 -14.68 -5.32 19.48
N ASP A 341 -15.40 -4.38 18.87
CA ASP A 341 -16.16 -3.38 19.62
C ASP A 341 -17.30 -4.16 20.29
N ASP A 342 -16.97 -4.92 21.35
CA ASP A 342 -17.93 -5.45 22.30
C ASP A 342 -18.46 -4.23 23.08
N ASP A 343 -19.37 -3.52 22.41
CA ASP A 343 -20.33 -2.60 23.00
C ASP A 343 -21.23 -3.45 23.93
N ASP A 344 -20.72 -3.71 25.13
CA ASP A 344 -21.43 -4.42 26.20
C ASP A 344 -22.55 -3.49 26.70
N ASP A 345 -23.68 -3.55 25.99
CA ASP A 345 -25.01 -3.11 26.40
C ASP A 345 -25.36 -3.76 27.75
N ASP A 346 -24.93 -3.16 28.87
CA ASP A 346 -25.43 -3.48 30.21
C ASP A 346 -26.72 -2.69 30.45
N ASP A 347 -27.83 -3.34 30.08
CA ASP A 347 -29.19 -3.08 30.54
C ASP A 347 -29.21 -3.00 32.08
N ASP A 348 -29.53 -1.84 32.65
CA ASP A 348 -30.15 -1.78 33.97
C ASP A 348 -31.27 -0.71 33.97
N ASP A 349 -32.50 -1.23 34.07
CA ASP A 349 -33.76 -0.55 34.35
C ASP A 349 -33.61 0.47 35.50
N ASP A 350 -34.18 1.68 35.36
CA ASP A 350 -35.19 2.11 36.32
C ASP A 350 -36.09 3.25 35.83
N ASP A 351 -37.29 3.23 36.39
CA ASP A 351 -38.53 3.93 36.07
C ASP A 351 -38.50 5.48 35.95
N ASP A 352 -39.47 5.95 35.15
CA ASP A 352 -40.56 6.86 35.52
C ASP A 352 -40.78 8.14 34.66
N ASP A 353 -42.07 8.26 34.34
CA ASP A 353 -42.87 9.48 34.16
C ASP A 353 -42.93 10.24 32.82
N GLU A 354 -44.03 9.93 32.13
CA GLU A 354 -45.12 10.84 31.73
C GLU A 354 -44.85 12.02 30.76
N ASP A 355 -45.57 11.90 29.64
CA ASP A 355 -46.54 12.86 29.10
C ASP A 355 -46.23 13.61 27.77
N GLU A 356 -47.10 13.26 26.81
CA GLU A 356 -47.88 14.12 25.91
C GLU A 356 -47.20 15.06 24.90
N SER A 357 -47.54 14.79 23.62
CA SER A 357 -48.29 15.69 22.72
C SER A 357 -47.61 16.11 21.39
N ASP A 358 -48.34 15.76 20.32
CA ASP A 358 -48.62 16.50 19.09
C ASP A 358 -47.53 16.94 18.08
N ASP A 359 -47.70 16.32 16.90
CA ASP A 359 -48.05 16.98 15.63
C ASP A 359 -46.99 17.47 14.63
N GLU A 360 -47.31 17.06 13.40
CA GLU A 360 -47.23 17.80 12.13
C GLU A 360 -45.86 18.01 11.44
N ASP A 361 -45.56 17.07 10.55
CA ASP A 361 -45.56 17.28 9.08
C ASP A 361 -45.43 18.74 8.59
N VAL A 362 -44.27 19.11 8.04
CA VAL A 362 -44.23 20.13 6.96
C VAL A 362 -43.02 19.98 6.03
N ASN A 363 -43.30 19.30 4.93
CA ASN A 363 -42.74 19.51 3.60
C ASN A 363 -42.93 20.97 3.11
N ILE A 364 -41.86 21.70 2.77
CA ILE A 364 -41.97 22.89 1.91
C ILE A 364 -40.96 22.88 0.75
N LYS A 365 -41.47 22.50 -0.42
CA LYS A 365 -40.99 22.93 -1.73
C LYS A 365 -41.38 24.39 -2.00
N ARG A 366 -40.40 25.13 -2.53
CA ARG A 366 -40.49 26.14 -3.62
C ARG A 366 -41.57 27.24 -3.54
N ARG A 367 -41.12 28.50 -3.58
CA ARG A 367 -41.53 29.47 -4.63
C ARG A 367 -40.66 30.73 -4.63
N GLY A 368 -40.13 31.05 -5.80
CA GLY A 368 -39.48 32.34 -6.06
C GLY A 368 -40.47 33.48 -6.28
N THR A 369 -39.99 34.71 -6.11
CA THR A 369 -40.44 35.86 -6.92
C THR A 369 -39.36 36.95 -6.97
N LYS A 370 -39.34 37.62 -8.13
CA LYS A 370 -38.37 38.60 -8.64
C LYS A 370 -38.45 39.98 -7.95
N LYS A 371 -37.32 40.70 -7.92
CA LYS A 371 -37.16 42.13 -8.32
C LYS A 371 -35.67 42.52 -8.20
N ALA A 372 -34.97 42.79 -9.30
CA ALA A 372 -34.82 44.09 -9.98
C ALA A 372 -33.90 45.08 -9.24
N GLY A 373 -32.71 45.31 -9.81
CA GLY A 373 -31.74 46.31 -9.36
C GLY A 373 -30.56 46.43 -10.33
N ASN A 374 -30.77 47.16 -11.41
CA ASN A 374 -29.81 47.44 -12.48
C ASN A 374 -28.73 48.44 -12.03
N LYS A 375 -27.45 48.18 -12.30
CA LYS A 375 -26.42 49.23 -12.47
C LYS A 375 -25.32 48.77 -13.44
N LYS A 376 -25.37 49.35 -14.65
CA LYS A 376 -24.26 49.51 -15.61
C LYS A 376 -23.20 50.47 -15.05
N VAL A 377 -21.93 50.25 -15.37
CA VAL A 377 -20.96 51.08 -16.16
C VAL A 377 -19.67 50.23 -16.21
N ASP A 378 -19.23 49.59 -17.30
CA ASP A 378 -18.57 50.05 -18.55
C ASP A 378 -17.13 50.61 -18.39
N ASN A 379 -16.29 50.29 -19.40
CA ASN A 379 -14.89 50.70 -19.67
C ASN A 379 -13.73 50.01 -18.90
N GLU A 380 -12.59 49.63 -19.51
CA GLU A 380 -12.07 49.83 -20.87
C GLU A 380 -10.84 48.92 -21.09
N GLU A 381 -10.64 48.48 -22.34
CA GLU A 381 -9.39 47.89 -22.83
C GLU A 381 -8.21 48.87 -22.66
N CYS A 382 -7.01 48.37 -22.33
CA CYS A 382 -5.77 49.03 -22.70
C CYS A 382 -4.77 48.02 -23.27
N LYS A 383 -4.32 48.32 -24.48
CA LYS A 383 -3.42 47.54 -25.34
C LYS A 383 -2.08 48.26 -25.43
N GLN A 384 -1.03 47.46 -25.65
CA GLN A 384 0.26 47.78 -26.29
C GLN A 384 1.31 48.59 -25.50
N GLN A 385 2.49 47.99 -25.32
CA GLN A 385 3.58 48.08 -26.29
C GLN A 385 4.34 46.76 -26.40
#